data_AF-A0AA91IMZ5-F1
#
_entry.id   AF-A0AA91IMZ5-F1
#
_cell.length_a   1.000
_cell.length_b   1.000
_cell.length_c   1.000
_cell.angle_alpha   90.00
_cell.angle_beta   90.00
_cell.angle_gamma   90.00
#
_symmetry.space_group_name_H-M   'P 1'
#
loop_
_entity.id
_entity.type
_entity.pdbx_description
1 polymer ?
#
loop_
_entity_poly.entity_id
_entity_poly.type
_entity_poly.pdbx_seq_one_letter_code
_entity_poly.pdbx_strand_id
1 'polypeptide(L)' 'MSCEDFLALDTQAQTPVVFWVSNLDTHYKGGDYVDEQQVDEFVTPMVIEECNKAPATKLVDLKSKMEQYVKKHF' A
#
# COMPACT_ATOMS: atom_id res chain seq x y z
N MET A 1 8.79 2.41 -7.30
CA MET A 1 8.22 2.02 -8.60
C MET A 1 7.03 2.91 -8.92
N SER A 2 6.67 3.05 -10.20
CA SER A 2 5.43 3.72 -10.60
C SER A 2 4.20 2.84 -10.33
N CYS A 3 3.01 3.44 -10.35
CA CYS A 3 1.75 2.72 -10.29
C CYS A 3 1.57 1.82 -11.52
N GLU A 4 2.04 2.24 -12.69
CA GLU A 4 2.06 1.40 -13.90
C GLU A 4 2.91 0.14 -13.70
N ASP A 5 4.14 0.28 -13.17
CA ASP A 5 5.00 -0.87 -12.86
C ASP A 5 4.35 -1.80 -11.82
N PHE A 6 3.66 -1.24 -10.82
CA PHE A 6 2.98 -1.99 -9.78
C PHE A 6 1.79 -2.79 -10.34
N LEU A 7 0.97 -2.18 -11.18
CA LEU A 7 -0.17 -2.84 -11.81
C LEU A 7 0.26 -3.95 -12.78
N ALA A 8 1.46 -3.85 -13.33
CA ALA A 8 2.04 -4.87 -14.21
C ALA A 8 2.66 -6.07 -13.46
N LEU A 9 2.73 -6.05 -12.13
CA LEU A 9 3.21 -7.17 -11.33
C LEU A 9 2.24 -8.36 -11.35
N ASP A 10 2.78 -9.55 -11.05
CA ASP A 10 1.94 -10.69 -10.68
C ASP A 10 1.12 -10.36 -9.43
N THR A 11 -0.14 -10.80 -9.40
CA THR A 11 -1.07 -10.48 -8.30
C THR A 11 -0.56 -10.96 -6.95
N GLN A 12 0.19 -12.07 -6.89
CA GLN A 12 0.79 -12.57 -5.64
C GLN A 12 1.91 -11.66 -5.11
N ALA A 13 2.51 -10.85 -5.98
CA ALA A 13 3.56 -9.90 -5.60
C ALA A 13 3.02 -8.53 -5.17
N GLN A 14 1.75 -8.21 -5.45
CA GLN A 14 1.17 -6.91 -5.15
C GLN A 14 1.03 -6.67 -3.65
N THR A 15 0.40 -7.59 -2.90
CA THR A 15 0.21 -7.45 -1.44
C THR A 15 1.54 -7.28 -0.69
N PRO A 16 2.60 -8.08 -0.93
CA PRO A 16 3.90 -7.87 -0.29
C PRO A 16 4.54 -6.51 -0.59
N VAL A 17 4.36 -6.00 -1.82
CA VAL A 17 4.87 -4.67 -2.19
C VAL A 17 4.09 -3.56 -1.47
N VAL A 18 2.77 -3.65 -1.42
CA VAL A 18 1.94 -2.69 -0.67
C VAL A 18 2.25 -2.74 0.81
N PHE A 19 2.48 -3.94 1.36
CA PHE A 19 2.87 -4.12 2.76
C PHE A 19 4.19 -3.43 3.06
N TRP A 20 5.19 -3.61 2.18
CA TRP A 20 6.47 -2.94 2.29
C TRP A 20 6.32 -1.42 2.25
N VAL A 21 5.54 -0.87 1.29
CA VAL A 21 5.32 0.58 1.18
C VAL A 21 4.57 1.15 2.39
N SER A 22 3.53 0.45 2.86
CA SER A 22 2.72 0.87 4.01
C SER A 22 3.54 0.95 5.29
N ASN A 23 4.56 0.10 5.40
CA ASN A 23 5.44 0.00 6.55
C ASN A 23 6.85 0.56 6.30
N LEU A 24 7.03 1.38 5.26
CA LEU A 24 8.28 2.10 5.05
C LEU A 24 8.58 2.98 6.27
N ASP A 25 9.82 2.98 6.75
CA ASP A 25 10.28 3.82 7.87
C ASP A 25 9.52 3.64 9.20
N THR A 26 8.72 2.57 9.34
CA THR A 26 8.02 2.30 10.60
C THR A 26 8.94 1.66 11.63
N HIS A 27 8.88 2.14 12.88
CA HIS A 27 9.55 1.50 13.99
C HIS A 27 8.70 0.34 14.51
N TYR A 28 8.90 -0.84 13.91
CA TYR A 28 8.18 -2.09 14.22
C TYR A 28 7.99 -2.39 15.72
N LYS A 29 8.96 -1.99 16.56
CA LYS A 29 8.93 -2.24 18.01
C LYS A 29 7.93 -1.36 18.79
N GLY A 30 7.38 -0.32 18.16
CA GLY A 30 6.42 0.61 18.78
C GLY A 30 4.95 0.28 18.53
N GLY A 31 4.65 -0.77 17.76
CA GLY A 31 3.28 -1.08 17.32
C GLY A 31 2.74 -0.14 16.24
N ASP A 32 3.59 0.71 15.65
CA ASP A 32 3.23 1.66 14.59
C ASP A 32 3.42 1.01 13.21
N TYR A 33 2.80 -0.17 13.00
CA TYR A 33 2.83 -0.91 11.74
C TYR A 33 1.40 -1.21 11.27
N VAL A 34 1.21 -1.30 9.96
CA VAL A 34 -0.04 -1.77 9.36
C VAL A 34 0.02 -3.29 9.27
N ASP A 35 -0.99 -3.95 9.83
CA ASP A 35 -1.05 -5.41 9.91
C ASP A 35 -1.17 -6.05 8.51
N GLU A 36 -0.60 -7.24 8.33
CA GLU A 36 -0.60 -7.94 7.04
C GLU A 36 -2.02 -8.25 6.55
N GLN A 37 -2.93 -8.64 7.45
CA GLN A 37 -4.32 -8.90 7.10
C GLN A 37 -5.03 -7.61 6.66
N GLN A 38 -4.75 -6.48 7.32
CA GLN A 38 -5.28 -5.18 6.91
C GLN A 38 -4.76 -4.78 5.54
N VAL A 39 -3.49 -5.05 5.25
CA VAL A 39 -2.90 -4.75 3.94
C VAL A 39 -3.54 -5.58 2.85
N ASP A 40 -3.69 -6.89 3.06
CA ASP A 40 -4.25 -7.79 2.06
C ASP A 40 -5.73 -7.49 1.76
N GLU A 41 -6.56 -7.41 2.81
CA GLU A 41 -8.01 -7.30 2.65
C GLU A 41 -8.48 -5.88 2.30
N PHE A 42 -7.74 -4.83 2.69
CA PHE A 42 -8.22 -3.45 2.59
C PHE A 42 -7.29 -2.52 1.83
N VAL A 43 -6.00 -2.48 2.18
CA VAL A 43 -5.08 -1.48 1.60
C VAL A 43 -4.73 -1.81 0.15
N THR A 44 -4.45 -3.08 -0.15
CA THR A 44 -4.05 -3.50 -1.50
C THR A 44 -5.13 -3.21 -2.55
N PRO A 45 -6.42 -3.55 -2.34
CA PRO A 45 -7.50 -3.16 -3.26
C PRO A 45 -7.61 -1.65 -3.45
N MET A 46 -7.47 -0.87 -2.37
CA MET A 46 -7.51 0.60 -2.43
C MET A 46 -6.35 1.16 -3.28
N VAL A 47 -5.14 0.62 -3.10
CA VAL A 47 -3.96 1.02 -3.87
C VAL A 47 -4.09 0.67 -5.34
N ILE A 48 -4.64 -0.51 -5.66
CA ILE A 48 -4.95 -0.89 -7.05
C ILE A 48 -5.93 0.12 -7.67
N GLU A 49 -6.99 0.51 -6.96
CA GLU A 49 -7.96 1.50 -7.44
C GLU A 49 -7.29 2.86 -7.71
N GLU A 50 -6.43 3.32 -6.80
CA GLU A 50 -5.72 4.59 -6.94
C GLU A 50 -4.69 4.58 -8.08
N CYS A 51 -3.95 3.48 -8.21
CA CYS A 51 -3.01 3.32 -9.31
C CYS A 51 -3.69 3.26 -10.68
N ASN A 52 -4.90 2.69 -10.78
CA ASN A 52 -5.69 2.71 -12.01
C ASN A 52 -6.11 4.14 -12.41
N LYS A 53 -6.37 5.03 -11.44
CA LYS A 53 -6.74 6.43 -11.70
C LYS A 53 -5.55 7.27 -12.18
N ALA A 54 -4.34 6.98 -11.68
CA ALA A 54 -3.14 7.77 -11.97
C ALA A 54 -1.88 6.89 -12.13
N PRO A 55 -1.70 6.19 -13.27
CA PRO A 55 -0.62 5.23 -13.49
C PRO A 55 0.80 5.82 -13.38
N ALA A 56 0.95 7.12 -13.68
CA ALA A 56 2.25 7.82 -13.60
C ALA A 56 2.68 8.16 -12.16
N THR A 57 1.79 8.04 -11.17
CA THR A 57 2.08 8.30 -9.76
C THR A 57 3.11 7.30 -9.24
N LYS A 58 4.04 7.71 -8.37
CA LYS A 58 4.92 6.74 -7.71
C LYS A 58 4.16 6.08 -6.57
N LEU A 59 4.28 4.76 -6.45
CA LEU A 59 3.57 4.00 -5.42
C LEU A 59 3.88 4.50 -3.99
N VAL A 60 5.13 4.91 -3.74
CA VAL A 60 5.55 5.47 -2.45
C VAL A 60 4.87 6.79 -2.08
N ASP A 61 4.42 7.56 -3.08
CA ASP A 61 3.71 8.82 -2.86
C ASP A 61 2.28 8.56 -2.33
N LEU A 62 1.77 7.33 -2.47
CA LEU A 62 0.48 6.91 -1.91
C LEU A 62 0.57 6.52 -0.43
N LYS A 63 1.75 6.44 0.19
CA LYS A 63 1.92 6.01 1.58
C LYS A 63 1.03 6.76 2.57
N SER A 64 1.02 8.10 2.53
CA SER A 64 0.17 8.90 3.41
C SER A 64 -1.32 8.64 3.20
N LYS A 65 -1.73 8.26 1.99
CA LYS A 65 -3.11 7.87 1.70
C LYS A 65 -3.43 6.49 2.26
N MET A 66 -2.50 5.53 2.19
CA MET A 66 -2.61 4.22 2.86
C MET A 66 -2.76 4.40 4.38
N GLU A 67 -1.92 5.21 5.01
CA GLU A 67 -1.99 5.50 6.46
C GLU A 67 -3.32 6.12 6.88
N GLN A 68 -3.81 7.11 6.12
CA GLN A 68 -5.10 7.74 6.38
C GLN A 68 -6.27 6.76 6.18
N TYR A 69 -6.16 5.87 5.19
CA TYR A 69 -7.15 4.85 4.93
C TYR A 69 -7.24 3.87 6.10
N VAL A 70 -6.10 3.36 6.59
CA VAL A 70 -6.08 2.48 7.77
C VAL A 70 -6.68 3.17 9.00
N LYS A 71 -6.24 4.39 9.34
CA LYS A 71 -6.76 5.17 10.49
C LYS A 71 -8.25 5.49 10.42
N LYS A 72 -8.84 5.47 9.22
CA LYS A 72 -10.27 5.73 9.03
C LYS A 72 -11.12 4.47 9.25
N HIS A 73 -10.52 3.30 9.01
CA HIS A 73 -11.22 2.02 9.00
C HIS A 73 -10.93 1.17 10.26
N PHE A 74 -9.89 1.51 11.03
CA PHE A 74 -9.46 0.84 12.27
C PHE A 74 -9.02 1.87 13.31
#